data_AF-A0A9W6HR60-F1
#
_entry.id   AF-A0A9W6HR60-F1
#
_cell.length_a   1.000
_cell.length_b   1.000
_cell.length_c   1.000
_cell.angle_alpha   90.00
_cell.angle_beta   90.00
_cell.angle_gamma   90.00
#
_symmetry.space_group_name_H-M   'P 1'
#
loop_
_entity.id
_entity.type
_entity.pdbx_description
1 polymer ?
#
loop_
_entity_poly.entity_id
_entity_poly.type
_entity_poly.pdbx_seq_one_letter_code
_entity_poly.pdbx_strand_id
1 'polypeptide(L)'
;MTDAALSPHARRIRLFATVAMTIGVLFVLAGIGAWIAVSTQLAAENITVSKDAAILAGSPVQDPVTAFAQAEVINQHALEMTDGKTYAELGKDDPLRETMKTASTLRTSLFTSVISFGVALFAIGAGVVTMVFAYIAMLSLRREVVPAH
;
A
#
# COMPACT_ATOMS: atom_id res chain seq x y z
N MET A 1 37.26 -10.30 18.43
CA MET A 1 38.23 -9.29 18.92
C MET A 1 37.98 -7.91 18.28
N THR A 2 36.79 -7.29 18.41
CA THR A 2 36.49 -6.02 17.68
C THR A 2 35.54 -5.07 18.41
N ASP A 3 35.70 -4.90 19.73
CA ASP A 3 34.99 -3.83 20.48
C ASP A 3 35.91 -3.00 21.39
N ALA A 4 37.22 -3.29 21.40
CA ALA A 4 38.15 -2.66 22.35
C ALA A 4 38.60 -1.23 21.97
N ALA A 5 38.16 -0.67 20.84
CA ALA A 5 38.66 0.62 20.32
C ALA A 5 37.57 1.62 19.89
N LEU A 6 36.29 1.38 20.19
CA LEU A 6 35.22 2.34 19.85
C LEU A 6 34.95 3.29 21.02
N SER A 7 34.89 4.59 20.74
CA SER A 7 34.44 5.58 21.72
C SER A 7 33.00 5.28 22.17
N PRO A 8 32.59 5.68 23.40
CA PRO A 8 31.23 5.47 23.88
C PRO A 8 30.14 6.04 22.96
N HIS A 9 30.45 7.08 22.18
CA HIS A 9 29.57 7.65 21.18
C HIS A 9 29.47 6.78 19.92
N ALA A 10 30.61 6.32 19.38
CA ALA A 10 30.65 5.43 18.22
C ALA A 10 29.90 4.11 18.46
N ARG A 11 30.03 3.53 19.66
CA ARG A 11 29.30 2.33 20.08
C ARG A 11 27.79 2.56 20.12
N ARG A 12 27.33 3.72 20.61
CA ARG A 12 25.90 4.09 20.61
C ARG A 12 25.37 4.21 19.19
N ILE A 13 26.07 4.92 18.30
CA ILE A 13 25.67 5.07 16.89
C ILE A 13 25.58 3.71 16.20
N ARG A 14 26.56 2.82 16.41
CA ARG A 14 26.55 1.46 15.83
C ARG A 14 25.34 0.65 16.28
N LEU A 15 24.99 0.73 17.56
CA LEU A 15 23.80 0.06 18.10
C LEU A 15 22.53 0.61 17.43
N PHE A 16 22.34 1.93 17.42
CA PHE A 16 21.18 2.57 16.79
C PHE A 16 21.06 2.24 15.31
N ALA A 17 22.16 2.31 14.56
CA ALA A 17 22.19 1.96 13.14
C ALA A 17 21.81 0.49 12.91
N THR A 18 22.30 -0.43 13.75
CA THR A 18 21.97 -1.86 13.64
C THR A 18 20.49 -2.11 13.93
N VAL A 19 19.92 -1.46 14.95
CA VAL A 19 18.49 -1.57 15.28
C VAL A 19 17.61 -0.94 14.19
N ALA A 20 17.98 0.23 13.68
CA ALA A 20 17.25 0.87 12.59
C ALA A 20 17.28 0.01 11.31
N MET A 21 18.41 -0.63 11.01
CA MET A 21 18.53 -1.57 9.89
C MET A 21 17.57 -2.75 10.04
N THR A 22 17.50 -3.37 11.22
CA THR A 22 16.62 -4.53 11.45
C THR A 22 15.15 -4.13 11.36
N ILE A 23 14.76 -2.98 11.92
CA ILE A 23 13.39 -2.44 11.80
C ILE A 23 13.04 -2.17 10.33
N GLY A 24 13.96 -1.56 9.57
CA GLY A 24 13.74 -1.28 8.15
C GLY A 24 13.50 -2.55 7.33
N VAL A 25 14.30 -3.61 7.57
CA VAL A 25 14.09 -4.92 6.94
C VAL A 25 12.71 -5.49 7.31
N LEU A 26 12.32 -5.44 8.58
CA LEU A 26 11.01 -5.92 9.02
C LEU A 26 9.87 -5.17 8.32
N PHE A 27 9.98 -3.86 8.16
CA PHE A 27 8.97 -3.03 7.48
C PHE A 27 8.84 -3.40 6.00
N VAL A 28 9.97 -3.62 5.31
CA VAL A 28 9.96 -4.07 3.91
C VAL A 28 9.28 -5.43 3.77
N LEU A 29 9.65 -6.40 4.62
CA LEU A 29 9.04 -7.74 4.59
C LEU A 29 7.54 -7.69 4.90
N ALA A 30 7.14 -6.91 5.91
CA ALA A 30 5.74 -6.74 6.26
C ALA A 30 4.93 -6.10 5.13
N GLY A 31 5.46 -5.05 4.49
CA GLY A 31 4.80 -4.40 3.37
C GLY A 31 4.68 -5.30 2.13
N ILE A 32 5.73 -6.07 1.80
CA ILE A 32 5.66 -7.08 0.73
C ILE A 32 4.61 -8.15 1.06
N GLY A 33 4.59 -8.66 2.29
CA GLY A 33 3.60 -9.65 2.73
C GLY A 33 2.18 -9.12 2.63
N ALA A 34 1.93 -7.88 3.06
CA ALA A 34 0.64 -7.22 2.96
C ALA A 34 0.20 -7.05 1.50
N TRP A 35 1.11 -6.61 0.62
CA TRP A 35 0.81 -6.48 -0.81
C TRP A 35 0.37 -7.81 -1.42
N ILE A 36 1.15 -8.88 -1.17
CA ILE A 36 0.83 -10.22 -1.67
C ILE A 36 -0.53 -10.67 -1.13
N ALA A 37 -0.78 -10.50 0.17
CA ALA A 37 -2.05 -10.90 0.79
C ALA A 37 -3.25 -10.22 0.12
N VAL A 38 -3.21 -8.91 -0.12
CA VAL A 38 -4.29 -8.18 -0.79
C VAL A 38 -4.46 -8.63 -2.23
N SER A 39 -3.36 -8.76 -2.99
CA SER A 39 -3.41 -9.26 -4.37
C SER A 39 -4.01 -10.67 -4.45
N THR A 40 -3.67 -11.57 -3.53
CA THR A 40 -4.24 -12.92 -3.50
C THR A 40 -5.72 -12.94 -3.14
N GLN A 41 -6.17 -12.06 -2.23
CA GLN A 41 -7.59 -11.94 -1.89
C GLN A 41 -8.39 -11.41 -3.08
N LEU A 42 -7.92 -10.35 -3.74
CA LEU A 42 -8.58 -9.82 -4.94
C LEU A 42 -8.63 -10.85 -6.09
N ALA A 43 -7.54 -11.56 -6.33
CA ALA A 43 -7.49 -12.60 -7.35
C ALA A 43 -8.46 -13.76 -7.05
N ALA A 44 -8.67 -14.09 -5.77
CA ALA A 44 -9.61 -15.14 -5.36
C ALA A 44 -11.08 -14.78 -5.63
N GLU A 45 -11.43 -13.49 -5.64
CA GLU A 45 -12.79 -13.02 -5.97
C GLU A 45 -13.12 -13.15 -7.46
N ASN A 46 -12.12 -13.42 -8.33
CA ASN A 46 -12.28 -13.66 -9.77
C ASN A 46 -13.12 -12.57 -10.47
N ILE A 47 -12.92 -11.31 -10.06
CA ILE A 47 -13.58 -10.15 -10.64
C ILE A 47 -12.76 -9.68 -11.84
N THR A 48 -13.43 -9.37 -12.95
CA THR A 48 -12.82 -8.72 -14.10
C THR A 48 -13.34 -7.30 -14.22
N VAL A 49 -12.46 -6.38 -14.62
CA VAL A 49 -12.85 -5.02 -14.98
C VAL A 49 -13.91 -5.10 -16.09
N SER A 50 -15.00 -4.35 -15.92
CA SER A 50 -16.11 -4.34 -16.87
C SER A 50 -15.67 -4.06 -18.30
N LYS A 51 -16.37 -4.61 -19.29
CA LYS A 51 -15.97 -4.55 -20.71
C LYS A 51 -16.13 -3.16 -21.34
N ASP A 52 -16.97 -2.33 -20.75
CA ASP A 52 -17.23 -0.93 -21.09
C ASP A 52 -16.31 0.05 -20.34
N ALA A 53 -15.37 -0.47 -19.53
CA ALA A 53 -14.37 0.38 -18.89
C ALA A 53 -13.51 1.11 -19.94
N ALA A 54 -13.27 2.40 -19.72
CA ALA A 54 -12.37 3.18 -20.58
C ALA A 54 -10.91 2.68 -20.51
N ILE A 55 -10.53 2.02 -19.43
CA ILE A 55 -9.16 1.59 -19.12
C ILE A 55 -9.21 0.16 -18.57
N LEU A 56 -8.30 -0.71 -19.03
CA LEU A 56 -8.09 -2.07 -18.52
C LEU A 56 -9.32 -2.99 -18.59
N ALA A 57 -10.26 -2.73 -19.49
CA ALA A 57 -11.44 -3.56 -19.73
C ALA A 57 -11.08 -5.05 -19.89
N GLY A 58 -11.80 -5.92 -19.17
CA GLY A 58 -11.58 -7.37 -19.19
C GLY A 58 -10.35 -7.85 -18.42
N SER A 59 -9.56 -6.96 -17.82
CA SER A 59 -8.42 -7.35 -16.98
C SER A 59 -8.89 -7.89 -15.63
N PRO A 60 -8.22 -8.88 -15.02
CA PRO A 60 -8.53 -9.34 -13.69
C PRO A 60 -8.24 -8.24 -12.64
N VAL A 61 -9.12 -8.11 -11.65
CA VAL A 61 -8.95 -7.17 -10.53
C VAL A 61 -8.04 -7.82 -9.49
N GLN A 62 -6.76 -7.46 -9.49
CA GLN A 62 -5.75 -8.08 -8.62
C GLN A 62 -4.65 -7.11 -8.15
N ASP A 63 -4.78 -5.85 -8.54
CA ASP A 63 -3.81 -4.77 -8.30
C ASP A 63 -4.57 -3.45 -8.05
N PRO A 64 -3.92 -2.40 -7.52
CA PRO A 64 -4.62 -1.18 -7.15
C PRO A 64 -5.24 -0.45 -8.34
N VAL A 65 -4.67 -0.56 -9.54
CA VAL A 65 -5.16 0.17 -10.71
C VAL A 65 -6.39 -0.52 -11.28
N THR A 66 -6.38 -1.85 -11.39
CA THR A 66 -7.56 -2.63 -11.82
C THR A 66 -8.70 -2.54 -10.81
N ALA A 67 -8.41 -2.54 -9.50
CA ALA A 67 -9.41 -2.34 -8.46
C ALA A 67 -10.06 -0.94 -8.53
N PHE A 68 -9.24 0.10 -8.75
CA PHE A 68 -9.75 1.45 -8.95
C PHE A 68 -10.61 1.55 -10.22
N ALA A 69 -10.14 1.00 -11.34
CA ALA A 69 -10.88 1.01 -12.61
C ALA A 69 -12.26 0.34 -12.48
N GLN A 70 -12.32 -0.82 -11.82
CA GLN A 70 -13.60 -1.50 -11.57
C GLN A 70 -14.52 -0.69 -10.64
N ALA A 71 -13.98 -0.07 -9.58
CA ALA A 71 -14.76 0.78 -8.69
C ALA A 71 -15.37 1.99 -9.42
N GLU A 72 -14.67 2.55 -10.40
CA GLU A 72 -15.17 3.68 -11.17
C GLU A 72 -16.28 3.26 -12.13
N VAL A 73 -16.16 2.13 -12.81
CA VAL A 73 -17.23 1.66 -13.70
C VAL A 73 -18.50 1.30 -12.91
N ILE A 74 -18.36 0.71 -11.72
CA ILE A 74 -19.51 0.48 -10.82
C ILE A 74 -20.19 1.81 -10.48
N ASN A 75 -19.43 2.86 -10.21
CA ASN A 75 -19.98 4.20 -9.94
C ASN A 75 -20.78 4.72 -11.13
N GLN A 76 -20.18 4.64 -12.31
CA GLN A 76 -20.76 5.14 -13.54
C GLN A 76 -22.11 4.47 -13.82
N HIS A 77 -22.17 3.14 -13.85
CA HIS A 77 -23.42 2.43 -14.08
C HIS A 77 -24.47 2.70 -12.99
N ALA A 78 -24.04 2.82 -11.73
CA ALA A 78 -24.95 3.12 -10.64
C ALA A 78 -25.59 4.50 -10.80
N LEU A 79 -24.81 5.51 -11.21
CA LEU A 79 -25.30 6.86 -11.48
C LEU A 79 -26.15 6.94 -12.74
N GLU A 80 -25.78 6.22 -13.81
CA GLU A 80 -26.57 6.17 -15.03
C GLU A 80 -27.96 5.57 -14.79
N MET A 81 -28.07 4.55 -13.94
CA MET A 81 -29.36 3.98 -13.56
C MET A 81 -30.23 4.94 -12.74
N THR A 82 -29.62 5.82 -11.94
CA THR A 82 -30.33 6.68 -10.97
C THR A 82 -30.51 8.12 -11.46
N ASP A 83 -30.31 8.38 -12.76
CA ASP A 83 -30.29 9.73 -13.34
C ASP A 83 -29.33 10.68 -12.62
N GLY A 84 -28.17 10.16 -12.21
CA GLY A 84 -27.11 10.89 -11.51
C GLY A 84 -27.31 11.04 -10.00
N LYS A 85 -28.35 10.45 -9.41
CA LYS A 85 -28.65 10.55 -7.97
C LYS A 85 -27.81 9.58 -7.15
N THR A 86 -27.24 10.08 -6.07
CA THR A 86 -26.57 9.29 -5.03
C THR A 86 -27.56 8.62 -4.09
N TYR A 87 -27.09 7.65 -3.28
CA TYR A 87 -27.94 6.90 -2.33
C TYR A 87 -28.77 7.80 -1.40
N ALA A 88 -28.23 8.96 -0.99
CA ALA A 88 -28.91 9.88 -0.10
C ALA A 88 -30.02 10.69 -0.80
N GLU A 89 -29.92 10.85 -2.11
CA GLU A 89 -30.83 11.65 -2.94
C GLU A 89 -32.02 10.83 -3.45
N LEU A 90 -31.91 9.50 -3.43
CA LEU A 90 -33.03 8.61 -3.77
C LEU A 90 -34.10 8.65 -2.68
N GLY A 91 -35.36 8.45 -3.08
CA GLY A 91 -36.47 8.25 -2.15
C GLY A 91 -36.30 6.98 -1.32
N LYS A 92 -36.92 6.89 -0.14
CA LYS A 92 -36.85 5.66 0.68
C LYS A 92 -37.50 4.47 -0.02
N ASP A 93 -38.56 4.74 -0.78
CA ASP A 93 -39.34 3.72 -1.50
C ASP A 93 -38.86 3.53 -2.95
N ASP A 94 -37.72 4.12 -3.32
CA ASP A 94 -37.16 4.02 -4.66
C ASP A 94 -36.59 2.61 -4.91
N PRO A 95 -37.02 1.90 -5.97
CA PRO A 95 -36.56 0.54 -6.26
C PRO A 95 -35.05 0.46 -6.54
N LEU A 96 -34.42 1.55 -6.97
CA LEU A 96 -32.97 1.61 -7.26
C LEU A 96 -32.12 1.90 -6.02
N ARG A 97 -32.75 2.22 -4.89
CA ARG A 97 -32.04 2.56 -3.64
C ARG A 97 -31.13 1.43 -3.16
N GLU A 98 -31.61 0.19 -3.18
CA GLU A 98 -30.79 -0.97 -2.76
C GLU A 98 -29.66 -1.27 -3.77
N THR A 99 -29.88 -1.04 -5.06
CA THR A 99 -28.82 -1.15 -6.08
C THR A 99 -27.72 -0.13 -5.83
N MET A 100 -28.07 1.14 -5.59
CA MET A 100 -27.10 2.20 -5.31
C MET A 100 -26.35 1.95 -3.99
N LYS A 101 -27.02 1.41 -2.98
CA LYS A 101 -26.39 0.98 -1.73
C LYS A 101 -25.33 -0.08 -1.97
N THR A 102 -25.69 -1.12 -2.72
CA THR A 102 -24.77 -2.22 -3.07
C THR A 102 -23.57 -1.70 -3.86
N ALA A 103 -23.79 -0.83 -4.85
CA ALA A 103 -22.73 -0.20 -5.61
C ALA A 103 -21.75 0.58 -4.72
N SER A 104 -22.27 1.38 -3.77
CA SER A 104 -21.44 2.13 -2.81
C SER A 104 -20.62 1.19 -1.91
N THR A 105 -21.21 0.10 -1.44
CA THR A 105 -20.51 -0.90 -0.62
C THR A 105 -19.38 -1.58 -1.37
N LEU A 106 -19.64 -2.04 -2.60
CA LEU A 106 -18.61 -2.69 -3.45
C LEU A 106 -17.47 -1.72 -3.79
N ARG A 107 -17.78 -0.46 -4.08
CA ARG A 107 -16.76 0.56 -4.28
C ARG A 107 -15.93 0.80 -3.03
N THR A 108 -16.57 0.83 -1.87
CA THR A 108 -15.88 1.03 -0.60
C THR A 108 -14.90 -0.12 -0.31
N SER A 109 -15.28 -1.37 -0.57
CA SER A 109 -14.37 -2.51 -0.38
C SER A 109 -13.22 -2.49 -1.40
N LEU A 110 -13.48 -2.14 -2.67
CA LEU A 110 -12.44 -1.97 -3.70
C LEU A 110 -11.48 -0.83 -3.34
N PHE A 111 -11.98 0.33 -2.92
CA PHE A 111 -11.13 1.45 -2.47
C PHE A 111 -10.34 1.12 -1.21
N THR A 112 -10.94 0.38 -0.27
CA THR A 112 -10.21 -0.12 0.91
C THR A 112 -9.02 -0.96 0.46
N SER A 113 -9.20 -1.82 -0.57
CA SER A 113 -8.11 -2.61 -1.16
C SER A 113 -7.04 -1.72 -1.81
N VAL A 114 -7.43 -0.68 -2.56
CA VAL A 114 -6.50 0.31 -3.14
C VAL A 114 -5.68 1.01 -2.04
N ILE A 115 -6.32 1.41 -0.95
CA ILE A 115 -5.66 2.03 0.20
C ILE A 115 -4.71 1.03 0.86
N SER A 116 -5.10 -0.24 1.00
CA SER A 116 -4.22 -1.28 1.55
C SER A 116 -2.94 -1.47 0.74
N PHE A 117 -3.02 -1.44 -0.60
CA PHE A 117 -1.83 -1.41 -1.46
C PHE A 117 -0.97 -0.17 -1.22
N GLY A 118 -1.60 1.00 -1.09
CA GLY A 118 -0.91 2.25 -0.75
C GLY A 118 -0.16 2.17 0.59
N VAL A 119 -0.80 1.60 1.61
CA VAL A 119 -0.18 1.38 2.94
C VAL A 119 0.96 0.37 2.87
N ALA A 120 0.80 -0.71 2.11
CA ALA A 120 1.87 -1.69 1.88
C ALA A 120 3.09 -1.04 1.22
N LEU A 121 2.88 -0.23 0.18
CA LEU A 121 3.94 0.51 -0.50
C LEU A 121 4.61 1.52 0.43
N PHE A 122 3.83 2.23 1.25
CA PHE A 122 4.35 3.15 2.26
C PHE A 122 5.25 2.44 3.28
N ALA A 123 4.85 1.27 3.78
CA ALA A 123 5.66 0.47 4.71
C ALA A 123 7.00 0.05 4.08
N ILE A 124 6.97 -0.41 2.81
CA ILE A 124 8.18 -0.73 2.05
C ILE A 124 9.07 0.51 1.92
N GLY A 125 8.50 1.62 1.46
CA GLY A 125 9.23 2.87 1.24
C GLY A 125 9.86 3.40 2.53
N ALA A 126 9.11 3.43 3.64
CA ALA A 126 9.61 3.81 4.94
C ALA A 126 10.74 2.89 5.41
N GLY A 127 10.58 1.57 5.25
CA GLY A 127 11.61 0.59 5.60
C GLY A 127 12.91 0.80 4.81
N VAL A 128 12.82 1.00 3.49
CA VAL A 128 13.97 1.31 2.63
C VAL A 128 14.65 2.61 3.06
N VAL A 129 13.89 3.67 3.33
CA VAL A 129 14.45 4.95 3.80
C VAL A 129 15.18 4.77 5.13
N THR A 130 14.57 4.06 6.10
CA THR A 130 15.22 3.76 7.38
C THR A 130 16.51 2.95 7.17
N MET A 131 16.51 1.96 6.27
CA MET A 131 17.71 1.20 5.92
C MET A 131 18.81 2.09 5.33
N VAL A 132 18.46 3.00 4.42
CA VAL A 132 19.43 3.94 3.84
C VAL A 132 20.08 4.81 4.92
N PHE A 133 19.30 5.38 5.83
CA PHE A 133 19.84 6.18 6.94
C PHE A 133 20.75 5.36 7.86
N ALA A 134 20.33 4.15 8.22
CA ALA A 134 21.12 3.24 9.05
C ALA A 134 22.42 2.81 8.35
N TYR A 135 22.38 2.55 7.05
CA TYR A 135 23.56 2.23 6.25
C TYR A 135 24.55 3.40 6.21
N ILE A 136 24.07 4.63 5.96
CA ILE A 136 24.91 5.84 5.97
C ILE A 136 25.55 6.06 7.35
N ALA A 137 24.78 5.90 8.43
CA ALA A 137 25.30 6.00 9.81
C ALA A 137 26.35 4.92 10.13
N MET A 138 26.24 3.74 9.52
CA MET A 138 27.24 2.68 9.67
C MET A 138 28.51 2.96 8.84
N LEU A 139 28.38 3.62 7.68
CA LEU A 139 29.53 4.04 6.87
C LEU A 139 30.32 5.19 7.50
N SER A 140 29.66 6.15 8.16
CA SER A 140 30.36 7.27 8.81
C SER A 140 31.31 6.78 9.92
N LEU A 141 30.89 5.78 10.68
CA LEU A 141 31.73 5.12 11.70
C LEU A 141 32.96 4.41 11.11
N ARG A 142 32.92 3.96 9.85
CA ARG A 142 34.07 3.34 9.18
C ARG A 142 35.11 4.35 8.75
N ARG A 143 34.69 5.56 8.37
CA ARG A 143 35.59 6.65 7.93
C ARG A 143 36.39 7.24 9.08
N GLU A 144 35.83 7.31 10.28
CA GLU A 144 36.54 7.83 11.47
C GLU A 144 37.65 6.89 11.98
N VAL A 145 37.61 5.61 11.60
CA VAL A 145 38.58 4.59 12.07
C VAL A 145 39.80 4.48 11.15
N VAL A 146 39.74 5.02 9.93
CA VAL A 146 40.87 5.06 8.99
C VAL A 146 41.33 6.52 8.87
N PRO A 147 42.34 6.98 9.63
CA PRO A 147 42.84 8.34 9.49
C PRO A 147 43.41 8.54 8.07
N ALA A 148 43.04 9.65 7.44
CA ALA A 148 43.66 10.10 6.20
C ALA A 148 45.16 10.30 6.43
N HIS A 149 45.97 9.58 5.66
CA HIS A 149 47.41 9.79 5.57
C HIS A 149 47.73 11.12 4.90
#